data_AF-A0A9E5HKQ4-F1
#
_entry.id   AF-A0A9E5HKQ4-F1
#
_cell.length_a   1.000
_cell.length_b   1.000
_cell.length_c   1.000
_cell.angle_alpha   90.00
_cell.angle_beta   90.00
_cell.angle_gamma   90.00
#
_symmetry.space_group_name_H-M   'P 1'
#
loop_
_entity.id
_entity.type
_entity.pdbx_description
1 polymer ?
#
loop_
_entity_poly.entity_id
_entity_poly.type
_entity_poly.pdbx_seq_one_letter_code
_entity_poly.pdbx_strand_id
1 'polypeptide(L)'
;SFAVLGEIPQDKKFGGEKTKLIIGERNRIREHVTMNPGTEGGGGVTRIGNDGLFMAGCHVAHDAQIGDKVILVNSAAVAGHCILEDNVIIGGLSGLHQFVRIGQGAIVGAVTMVTNDVIPYGLVQAPRGELDGLNLVGLKRRGVAREDITALRAAFQMLAQGEGTFKDRATRLSEETDSDYVRTIVDFVLAESDRSFLTPS
;
A
#
# COMPACT_ATOMS: atom_id res chain seq x y z
N SER A 1 21.81 13.01 12.47
CA SER A 1 20.84 12.47 11.49
C SER A 1 21.51 11.29 10.80
N PHE A 2 20.86 10.13 10.72
CA PHE A 2 21.48 8.83 10.42
C PHE A 2 20.64 8.00 9.44
N ALA A 3 20.19 8.60 8.34
CA ALA A 3 19.50 7.85 7.29
C ALA A 3 20.52 7.00 6.50
N VAL A 4 20.15 5.76 6.19
CA VAL A 4 20.98 4.81 5.43
C VAL A 4 20.21 4.40 4.18
N LEU A 5 20.60 4.98 3.04
CA LEU A 5 19.91 4.82 1.77
C LEU A 5 20.83 4.10 0.79
N GLY A 6 20.36 2.97 0.25
CA GLY A 6 21.09 2.18 -0.75
C GLY A 6 22.06 1.15 -0.17
N GLU A 7 22.00 0.84 1.13
CA GLU A 7 22.77 -0.25 1.73
C GLU A 7 22.22 -1.61 1.28
N ILE A 8 23.06 -2.64 1.21
CA ILE A 8 22.73 -3.96 0.65
C ILE A 8 21.43 -4.55 1.22
N PRO A 9 20.65 -5.28 0.40
CA PRO A 9 19.44 -5.97 0.85
C PRO A 9 19.69 -6.90 2.04
N GLN A 10 18.67 -7.06 2.88
CA GLN A 10 18.67 -8.04 3.97
C GLN A 10 18.16 -9.42 3.54
N ASP A 11 18.10 -9.69 2.23
CA ASP A 11 17.79 -11.01 1.69
C ASP A 11 19.04 -11.89 1.77
N LYS A 12 18.91 -13.07 2.39
CA LYS A 12 19.99 -14.07 2.49
C LYS A 12 20.45 -14.60 1.13
N LYS A 13 19.64 -14.44 0.09
CA LYS A 13 19.96 -14.85 -1.28
C LYS A 13 20.79 -13.83 -2.04
N PHE A 14 20.93 -12.60 -1.53
CA PHE A 14 21.72 -11.55 -2.18
C PHE A 14 23.19 -11.98 -2.27
N GLY A 15 23.70 -12.08 -3.50
CA GLY A 15 25.03 -12.58 -3.82
C GLY A 15 26.04 -11.49 -4.17
N GLY A 16 25.67 -10.21 -4.02
CA GLY A 16 26.49 -9.08 -4.46
C GLY A 16 26.21 -8.63 -5.88
N GLU A 17 25.04 -8.99 -6.42
CA GLU A 17 24.58 -8.53 -7.73
C GLU A 17 24.43 -6.99 -7.79
N LYS A 18 24.43 -6.43 -9.00
CA LYS A 18 24.26 -4.99 -9.21
C LYS A 18 22.80 -4.60 -9.16
N THR A 19 22.36 -4.00 -8.06
CA THR A 19 20.98 -3.54 -7.89
C THR A 19 20.91 -2.06 -7.58
N LYS A 20 19.70 -1.50 -7.63
CA LYS A 20 19.49 -0.05 -7.52
C LYS A 20 18.40 0.29 -6.52
N LEU A 21 18.60 1.43 -5.87
CA LEU A 21 17.55 2.20 -5.23
C LEU A 21 17.33 3.46 -6.07
N ILE A 22 16.10 3.72 -6.48
CA ILE A 22 15.73 4.91 -7.26
C ILE A 22 14.73 5.71 -6.43
N ILE A 23 15.08 6.96 -6.10
CA ILE A 23 14.23 7.86 -5.32
C ILE A 23 13.88 9.07 -6.19
N GLY A 24 12.60 9.37 -6.29
CA GLY A 24 12.08 10.54 -6.98
C GLY A 24 12.32 11.85 -6.23
N GLU A 25 11.60 12.89 -6.65
CA GLU A 25 11.83 14.26 -6.22
C GLU A 25 11.02 14.63 -4.97
N ARG A 26 11.50 15.67 -4.25
CA ARG A 26 10.76 16.34 -3.15
C ARG A 26 10.39 15.43 -1.97
N ASN A 27 11.02 14.26 -1.87
CA ASN A 27 10.87 13.38 -0.73
C ASN A 27 11.48 13.99 0.54
N ARG A 28 10.77 13.87 1.66
CA ARG A 28 11.26 14.23 2.99
C ARG A 28 11.61 12.95 3.74
N ILE A 29 12.90 12.64 3.78
CA ILE A 29 13.43 11.45 4.46
C ILE A 29 14.03 11.86 5.80
N ARG A 30 13.48 11.33 6.88
CA ARG A 30 13.85 11.68 8.26
C ARG A 30 14.97 10.80 8.80
N GLU A 31 15.40 11.13 10.01
CA GLU A 31 16.45 10.44 10.73
C GLU A 31 16.18 8.94 10.90
N HIS A 32 17.22 8.11 10.82
CA HIS A 32 17.15 6.65 10.98
C HIS A 32 16.27 5.91 9.97
N VAL A 33 15.85 6.56 8.87
CA VAL A 33 15.21 5.84 7.77
C VAL A 33 16.23 4.94 7.09
N THR A 34 15.79 3.72 6.76
CA THR A 34 16.57 2.77 5.98
C THR A 34 15.84 2.40 4.70
N MET A 35 16.54 2.38 3.57
CA MET A 35 16.00 1.97 2.27
C MET A 35 17.03 1.09 1.54
N ASN A 36 16.66 -0.13 1.19
CA ASN A 36 17.55 -1.06 0.48
C ASN A 36 17.29 -1.03 -1.04
N PRO A 37 18.30 -1.30 -1.89
CA PRO A 37 18.08 -1.54 -3.31
C PRO A 37 17.37 -2.89 -3.52
N GLY A 38 17.05 -3.21 -4.77
CA GLY A 38 16.44 -4.49 -5.09
C GLY A 38 17.37 -5.70 -4.99
N THR A 39 16.87 -6.85 -5.43
CA THR A 39 17.58 -8.13 -5.58
C THR A 39 17.39 -8.65 -7.01
N GLU A 40 18.28 -9.49 -7.53
CA GLU A 40 18.13 -10.05 -8.90
C GLU A 40 16.78 -10.77 -9.07
N GLY A 41 16.33 -11.49 -8.04
CA GLY A 41 15.04 -12.20 -8.04
C GLY A 41 13.80 -11.29 -7.99
N GLY A 42 13.94 -10.02 -7.58
CA GLY A 42 12.86 -9.05 -7.49
C GLY A 42 12.83 -7.98 -8.58
N GLY A 43 13.70 -8.10 -9.59
CA GLY A 43 13.84 -7.11 -10.66
C GLY A 43 14.96 -6.09 -10.44
N GLY A 44 15.69 -6.20 -9.32
CA GLY A 44 16.93 -5.48 -9.06
C GLY A 44 16.75 -4.00 -8.72
N VAL A 45 15.52 -3.55 -8.48
CA VAL A 45 15.20 -2.14 -8.25
C VAL A 45 14.17 -1.96 -7.15
N THR A 46 14.54 -1.25 -6.09
CA THR A 46 13.58 -0.59 -5.19
C THR A 46 13.31 0.82 -5.74
N ARG A 47 12.04 1.21 -5.83
CA ARG A 47 11.64 2.52 -6.36
C ARG A 47 10.78 3.28 -5.37
N ILE A 48 11.11 4.54 -5.16
CA ILE A 48 10.33 5.52 -4.41
C ILE A 48 9.92 6.63 -5.37
N GLY A 49 8.64 6.98 -5.37
CA GLY A 49 8.06 8.09 -6.14
C GLY A 49 8.47 9.46 -5.61
N ASN A 50 7.59 10.43 -5.79
CA ASN A 50 7.78 11.84 -5.47
C ASN A 50 6.97 12.26 -4.25
N ASP A 51 7.36 13.39 -3.64
CA ASP A 51 6.56 14.10 -2.62
C ASP A 51 6.20 13.24 -1.38
N GLY A 52 6.96 12.18 -1.11
CA GLY A 52 6.76 11.30 0.04
C GLY A 52 7.28 11.88 1.35
N LEU A 53 6.74 11.39 2.47
CA LEU A 53 7.21 11.68 3.82
C LEU A 53 7.55 10.37 4.54
N PHE A 54 8.83 10.16 4.78
CA PHE A 54 9.35 8.98 5.47
C PHE A 54 9.85 9.43 6.84
N MET A 55 9.03 9.17 7.88
CA MET A 55 9.29 9.62 9.24
C MET A 55 10.36 8.76 9.92
N ALA A 56 10.76 9.17 11.14
CA ALA A 56 11.94 8.62 11.76
C ALA A 56 11.85 7.10 12.00
N GLY A 57 12.94 6.39 11.69
CA GLY A 57 13.05 4.95 11.92
C GLY A 57 12.24 4.06 10.98
N CYS A 58 11.61 4.61 9.93
CA CYS A 58 10.90 3.79 8.95
C CYS A 58 11.87 2.94 8.11
N HIS A 59 11.38 1.81 7.64
CA HIS A 59 12.15 0.88 6.81
C HIS A 59 11.44 0.60 5.49
N VAL A 60 12.21 0.63 4.40
CA VAL A 60 11.79 0.14 3.08
C VAL A 60 12.77 -0.93 2.62
N ALA A 61 12.30 -2.17 2.58
CA ALA A 61 13.10 -3.30 2.16
C ALA A 61 13.29 -3.35 0.63
N HIS A 62 14.01 -4.37 0.20
CA HIS A 62 14.36 -4.60 -1.19
C HIS A 62 13.14 -4.79 -2.10
N ASP A 63 13.28 -4.33 -3.35
CA ASP A 63 12.31 -4.50 -4.45
C ASP A 63 10.95 -3.85 -4.20
N ALA A 64 10.79 -3.07 -3.13
CA ALA A 64 9.57 -2.35 -2.87
C ALA A 64 9.32 -1.28 -3.95
N GLN A 65 8.06 -1.15 -4.36
CA GLN A 65 7.60 -0.14 -5.31
C GLN A 65 6.66 0.82 -4.58
N ILE A 66 7.15 2.02 -4.26
CA ILE A 66 6.40 3.03 -3.52
C ILE A 66 6.09 4.19 -4.46
N GLY A 67 4.80 4.52 -4.57
CA GLY A 67 4.27 5.61 -5.40
C GLY A 67 4.49 7.00 -4.82
N ASP A 68 3.73 7.95 -5.35
CA ASP A 68 3.82 9.36 -5.01
C ASP A 68 3.01 9.71 -3.76
N LYS A 69 3.47 10.72 -3.00
CA LYS A 69 2.78 11.27 -1.81
C LYS A 69 2.50 10.22 -0.72
N VAL A 70 3.31 9.16 -0.67
CA VAL A 70 3.22 8.14 0.38
C VAL A 70 3.78 8.68 1.69
N ILE A 71 3.10 8.35 2.80
CA ILE A 71 3.54 8.70 4.15
C ILE A 71 3.80 7.43 4.95
N LEU A 72 5.05 7.23 5.36
CA LEU A 72 5.41 6.23 6.36
C LEU A 72 5.63 6.93 7.69
N VAL A 73 4.72 6.72 8.65
CA VAL A 73 4.80 7.30 10.00
C VAL A 73 5.84 6.53 10.82
N ASN A 74 6.38 7.14 11.87
CA ASN A 74 7.52 6.65 12.65
C ASN A 74 7.55 5.13 12.86
N SER A 75 8.69 4.52 12.54
CA SER A 75 8.93 3.08 12.69
C SER A 75 7.96 2.18 11.92
N ALA A 76 7.30 2.69 10.88
CA ALA A 76 6.59 1.84 9.92
C ALA A 76 7.60 1.04 9.09
N ALA A 77 7.34 -0.25 8.89
CA ALA A 77 8.20 -1.15 8.14
C ALA A 77 7.49 -1.72 6.90
N VAL A 78 8.12 -1.55 5.74
CA VAL A 78 7.69 -2.12 4.46
C VAL A 78 8.65 -3.26 4.11
N ALA A 79 8.17 -4.51 4.13
CA ALA A 79 8.98 -5.67 3.76
C ALA A 79 9.20 -5.79 2.25
N GLY A 80 9.99 -6.79 1.85
CA GLY A 80 10.44 -6.94 0.48
C GLY A 80 9.30 -7.11 -0.52
N HIS A 81 9.47 -6.58 -1.72
CA HIS A 81 8.52 -6.68 -2.84
C HIS A 81 7.12 -6.07 -2.58
N CYS A 82 6.93 -5.30 -1.51
CA CYS A 82 5.66 -4.62 -1.30
C CYS A 82 5.42 -3.54 -2.36
N ILE A 83 4.15 -3.32 -2.70
CA ILE A 83 3.72 -2.26 -3.61
C ILE A 83 2.82 -1.31 -2.83
N LEU A 84 3.16 -0.03 -2.78
CA LEU A 84 2.31 1.03 -2.23
C LEU A 84 1.99 1.99 -3.36
N GLU A 85 0.71 2.11 -3.70
CA GLU A 85 0.24 3.10 -4.66
C GLU A 85 0.24 4.52 -4.06
N ASP A 86 -0.18 5.50 -4.86
CA ASP A 86 -0.10 6.90 -4.48
C ASP A 86 -0.96 7.24 -3.25
N ASN A 87 -0.56 8.27 -2.51
CA ASN A 87 -1.31 8.83 -1.38
C ASN A 87 -1.60 7.83 -0.24
N VAL A 88 -0.87 6.71 -0.17
CA VAL A 88 -0.98 5.74 0.91
C VAL A 88 -0.38 6.30 2.20
N ILE A 89 -1.01 5.99 3.34
CA ILE A 89 -0.50 6.33 4.67
C ILE A 89 -0.35 5.06 5.48
N ILE A 90 0.86 4.77 5.97
CA ILE A 90 1.14 3.69 6.89
C ILE A 90 1.39 4.25 8.28
N GLY A 91 0.54 3.88 9.24
CA GLY A 91 0.61 4.30 10.63
C GLY A 91 1.89 3.89 11.34
N GLY A 92 2.19 4.57 12.43
CA GLY A 92 3.43 4.34 13.18
C GLY A 92 3.45 2.97 13.82
N LEU A 93 4.64 2.37 13.92
CA LEU A 93 4.85 1.02 14.46
C LEU A 93 4.06 -0.09 13.71
N SER A 94 3.63 0.19 12.48
CA SER A 94 2.93 -0.78 11.62
C SER A 94 3.90 -1.51 10.70
N GLY A 95 3.53 -2.71 10.26
CA GLY A 95 4.35 -3.54 9.40
C GLY A 95 3.55 -4.09 8.22
N LEU A 96 4.17 -4.08 7.04
CA LEU A 96 3.64 -4.76 5.85
C LEU A 96 4.45 -6.02 5.62
N HIS A 97 3.78 -7.16 5.49
CA HIS A 97 4.42 -8.42 5.12
C HIS A 97 4.87 -8.40 3.65
N GLN A 98 5.92 -9.16 3.31
CA GLN A 98 6.46 -9.20 1.94
C GLN A 98 5.38 -9.55 0.89
N PHE A 99 5.49 -8.93 -0.28
CA PHE A 99 4.58 -9.04 -1.43
C PHE A 99 3.19 -8.41 -1.25
N VAL A 100 2.93 -7.70 -0.14
CA VAL A 100 1.62 -7.03 0.04
C VAL A 100 1.52 -5.81 -0.87
N ARG A 101 0.35 -5.65 -1.51
CA ARG A 101 -0.04 -4.47 -2.26
C ARG A 101 -0.99 -3.60 -1.44
N ILE A 102 -0.74 -2.29 -1.39
CA ILE A 102 -1.58 -1.29 -0.72
C ILE A 102 -2.08 -0.31 -1.79
N GLY A 103 -3.39 -0.37 -2.06
CA GLY A 103 -4.04 0.44 -3.08
C GLY A 103 -4.12 1.93 -2.75
N GLN A 104 -4.31 2.72 -3.79
CA GLN A 104 -4.20 4.18 -3.76
C GLN A 104 -5.07 4.80 -2.67
N GLY A 105 -4.48 5.71 -1.91
CA GLY A 105 -5.20 6.48 -0.89
C GLY A 105 -5.71 5.66 0.31
N ALA A 106 -5.32 4.39 0.43
CA ALA A 106 -5.58 3.59 1.62
C ALA A 106 -4.80 4.11 2.83
N ILE A 107 -5.33 3.83 4.02
CA ILE A 107 -4.69 4.16 5.29
C ILE A 107 -4.63 2.93 6.19
N VAL A 108 -3.44 2.66 6.71
CA VAL A 108 -3.20 1.65 7.74
C VAL A 108 -3.02 2.36 9.08
N GLY A 109 -3.81 1.96 10.07
CA GLY A 109 -3.73 2.44 11.45
C GLY A 109 -2.37 2.14 12.09
N ALA A 110 -2.08 2.82 13.19
CA ALA A 110 -0.86 2.57 13.95
C ALA A 110 -0.90 1.18 14.62
N VAL A 111 0.27 0.58 14.83
CA VAL A 111 0.44 -0.71 15.52
C VAL A 111 -0.32 -1.85 14.81
N THR A 112 -0.38 -1.80 13.48
CA THR A 112 -1.08 -2.79 12.64
C THR A 112 -0.10 -3.61 11.81
N MET A 113 -0.23 -4.93 11.85
CA MET A 113 0.47 -5.84 10.96
C MET A 113 -0.44 -6.23 9.79
N VAL A 114 -0.06 -5.90 8.56
CA VAL A 114 -0.80 -6.21 7.34
C VAL A 114 -0.13 -7.37 6.60
N THR A 115 -0.85 -8.47 6.42
CA THR A 115 -0.34 -9.70 5.74
C THR A 115 -0.96 -9.94 4.36
N ASN A 116 -1.88 -9.08 3.95
CA ASN A 116 -2.77 -9.27 2.82
C ASN A 116 -2.97 -7.95 2.08
N ASP A 117 -3.35 -8.03 0.81
CA ASP A 117 -3.55 -6.85 -0.02
C ASP A 117 -4.67 -5.96 0.51
N VAL A 118 -4.47 -4.65 0.43
CA VAL A 118 -5.41 -3.63 0.90
C VAL A 118 -5.96 -2.90 -0.31
N ILE A 119 -7.28 -2.93 -0.48
CA ILE A 119 -7.96 -2.26 -1.59
C ILE A 119 -7.72 -0.73 -1.58
N PRO A 120 -7.81 -0.07 -2.75
CA PRO A 120 -7.79 1.38 -2.84
C PRO A 120 -8.80 2.02 -1.89
N TYR A 121 -8.39 3.12 -1.28
CA TYR A 121 -9.17 3.89 -0.32
C TYR A 121 -9.58 3.12 0.93
N GLY A 122 -9.04 1.93 1.20
CA GLY A 122 -9.33 1.14 2.40
C GLY A 122 -8.86 1.82 3.69
N LEU A 123 -9.58 1.58 4.78
CA LEU A 123 -9.16 1.86 6.15
C LEU A 123 -8.86 0.52 6.82
N VAL A 124 -7.60 0.30 7.17
CA VAL A 124 -7.15 -0.92 7.85
C VAL A 124 -6.72 -0.57 9.27
N GLN A 125 -7.17 -1.34 10.25
CA GLN A 125 -6.77 -1.18 11.65
C GLN A 125 -6.65 -2.52 12.36
N ALA A 126 -6.57 -2.50 13.70
CA ALA A 126 -6.37 -3.66 14.57
C ALA A 126 -4.95 -4.30 14.46
N PRO A 127 -4.52 -5.12 15.45
CA PRO A 127 -3.16 -5.65 15.49
C PRO A 127 -2.80 -6.56 14.30
N ARG A 128 -3.77 -7.27 13.71
CA ARG A 128 -3.56 -8.22 12.60
C ARG A 128 -4.15 -7.76 11.27
N GLY A 129 -4.49 -6.48 11.15
CA GLY A 129 -5.00 -5.88 9.92
C GLY A 129 -6.42 -6.35 9.59
N GLU A 130 -7.40 -5.50 9.88
CA GLU A 130 -8.80 -5.68 9.51
C GLU A 130 -9.22 -4.54 8.60
N LEU A 131 -9.87 -4.86 7.47
CA LEU A 131 -10.44 -3.87 6.57
C LEU A 131 -11.76 -3.35 7.16
N ASP A 132 -11.65 -2.37 8.06
CA ASP A 132 -12.76 -1.78 8.82
C ASP A 132 -13.70 -0.91 7.97
N GLY A 133 -13.22 -0.43 6.83
CA GLY A 133 -14.04 0.39 5.95
C GLY A 133 -13.23 1.13 4.90
N LEU A 134 -13.71 2.32 4.57
CA LEU A 134 -13.07 3.24 3.64
C LEU A 134 -12.45 4.44 4.37
N ASN A 135 -11.36 4.98 3.84
CA ASN A 135 -10.70 6.20 4.25
C ASN A 135 -11.50 7.44 3.83
N LEU A 136 -12.70 7.58 4.41
CA LEU A 136 -13.63 8.65 4.09
C LEU A 136 -13.10 10.03 4.46
N VAL A 137 -12.26 10.11 5.50
CA VAL A 137 -11.59 11.36 5.88
C VAL A 137 -10.60 11.77 4.79
N GLY A 138 -9.78 10.84 4.30
CA GLY A 138 -8.85 11.07 3.20
C GLY A 138 -9.56 11.49 1.92
N LEU A 139 -10.64 10.79 1.54
CA LEU A 139 -11.46 11.13 0.37
C LEU A 139 -12.04 12.54 0.46
N LYS A 140 -12.65 12.91 1.61
CA LYS A 140 -13.20 14.27 1.81
C LYS A 140 -12.12 15.35 1.75
N ARG A 141 -10.94 15.11 2.33
CA ARG A 141 -9.82 16.07 2.29
C ARG A 141 -9.27 16.29 0.88
N ARG A 142 -9.38 15.28 0.00
CA ARG A 142 -9.02 15.39 -1.41
C ARG A 142 -10.12 16.04 -2.28
N GLY A 143 -11.27 16.38 -1.69
CA GLY A 143 -12.37 17.00 -2.42
C GLY A 143 -13.18 16.04 -3.28
N VAL A 144 -13.15 14.73 -2.98
CA VAL A 144 -13.96 13.75 -3.71
C VAL A 144 -15.46 14.07 -3.56
N ALA A 145 -16.19 14.03 -4.66
CA ALA A 145 -17.61 14.37 -4.70
C ALA A 145 -18.44 13.44 -3.80
N ARG A 146 -19.55 13.95 -3.28
CA ARG A 146 -20.44 13.19 -2.39
C ARG A 146 -21.06 11.98 -3.09
N GLU A 147 -21.33 12.10 -4.38
CA GLU A 147 -21.88 11.03 -5.22
C GLU A 147 -20.88 9.87 -5.34
N ASP A 148 -19.60 10.16 -5.62
CA ASP A 148 -18.53 9.14 -5.65
C ASP A 148 -18.31 8.48 -4.29
N ILE A 149 -18.36 9.24 -3.20
CA ILE A 149 -18.27 8.67 -1.85
C ILE A 149 -19.45 7.72 -1.58
N THR A 150 -20.64 8.07 -2.07
CA THR A 150 -21.83 7.21 -1.96
C THR A 150 -21.65 5.93 -2.78
N ALA A 151 -21.17 6.04 -4.02
CA ALA A 151 -20.87 4.90 -4.89
C ALA A 151 -19.83 3.96 -4.27
N LEU A 152 -18.73 4.51 -3.74
CA LEU A 152 -17.70 3.75 -3.04
C LEU A 152 -18.26 2.99 -1.83
N ARG A 153 -19.12 3.62 -1.03
CA ARG A 153 -19.76 2.95 0.12
C ARG A 153 -20.65 1.80 -0.32
N ALA A 154 -21.44 1.99 -1.38
CA ALA A 154 -22.28 0.94 -1.93
C ALA A 154 -21.44 -0.24 -2.45
N ALA A 155 -20.38 0.06 -3.21
CA ALA A 155 -19.44 -0.93 -3.70
C ALA A 155 -18.76 -1.70 -2.56
N PHE A 156 -18.32 -1.02 -1.50
CA PHE A 156 -17.73 -1.66 -0.33
C PHE A 156 -18.71 -2.62 0.36
N GLN A 157 -19.98 -2.23 0.51
CA GLN A 157 -21.01 -3.11 1.07
C GLN A 157 -21.26 -4.34 0.19
N MET A 158 -21.29 -4.17 -1.13
CA MET A 158 -21.41 -5.29 -2.08
C MET A 158 -20.21 -6.24 -1.99
N LEU A 159 -18.98 -5.70 -1.87
CA LEU A 159 -17.77 -6.49 -1.65
C LEU A 159 -17.78 -7.21 -0.30
N ALA A 160 -18.43 -6.64 0.72
CA ALA A 160 -18.52 -7.23 2.06
C ALA A 160 -19.57 -8.36 2.14
N GLN A 161 -20.77 -8.14 1.57
CA GLN A 161 -21.98 -8.92 1.90
C GLN A 161 -22.65 -9.64 0.72
N GLY A 162 -21.91 -9.98 -0.33
CA GLY A 162 -22.47 -10.69 -1.50
C GLY A 162 -22.19 -12.19 -1.54
N GLU A 163 -22.95 -12.90 -2.36
CA GLU A 163 -22.67 -14.30 -2.71
C GLU A 163 -21.37 -14.45 -3.53
N GLY A 164 -20.73 -15.63 -3.45
CA GLY A 164 -19.50 -15.93 -4.15
C GLY A 164 -18.23 -15.46 -3.44
N THR A 165 -17.08 -15.57 -4.11
CA THR A 165 -15.79 -15.12 -3.59
C THR A 165 -15.63 -13.59 -3.69
N PHE A 166 -14.65 -13.03 -2.99
CA PHE A 166 -14.34 -11.59 -3.09
C PHE A 166 -14.06 -11.15 -4.54
N LYS A 167 -13.41 -12.02 -5.33
CA LYS A 167 -13.13 -11.78 -6.75
C LYS A 167 -14.41 -11.83 -7.59
N ASP A 168 -15.31 -12.78 -7.35
CA ASP A 168 -16.60 -12.85 -8.07
C ASP A 168 -17.45 -11.59 -7.82
N ARG A 169 -17.42 -11.05 -6.60
CA ARG A 169 -18.10 -9.80 -6.26
C ARG A 169 -17.48 -8.59 -6.94
N ALA A 170 -16.15 -8.53 -7.04
CA ALA A 170 -15.46 -7.50 -7.79
C ALA A 170 -15.78 -7.56 -9.30
N THR A 171 -15.84 -8.76 -9.90
CA THR A 171 -16.23 -8.94 -11.30
C THR A 171 -17.63 -8.38 -11.57
N ARG A 172 -18.62 -8.68 -10.72
CA ARG A 172 -19.98 -8.13 -10.88
C ARG A 172 -20.01 -6.61 -10.77
N LEU A 173 -19.28 -6.04 -9.81
CA LEU A 173 -19.15 -4.58 -9.69
C LEU A 173 -18.53 -3.93 -10.94
N SER A 174 -17.64 -4.64 -11.64
CA SER A 174 -17.03 -4.16 -12.89
C SER A 174 -18.06 -3.92 -14.01
N GLU A 175 -19.13 -4.69 -14.02
CA GLU A 175 -20.18 -4.67 -15.05
C GLU A 175 -21.25 -3.61 -14.76
N GLU A 176 -21.44 -3.24 -13.48
CA GLU A 176 -22.53 -2.38 -13.03
C GLU A 176 -22.09 -0.93 -12.73
N THR A 177 -20.79 -0.64 -12.64
CA THR A 177 -20.30 0.65 -12.14
C THR A 177 -19.91 1.66 -13.23
N ASP A 178 -20.44 2.88 -13.09
CA ASP A 178 -20.03 4.06 -13.85
C ASP A 178 -19.04 4.96 -13.08
N SER A 179 -18.65 4.60 -11.85
CA SER A 179 -17.74 5.42 -11.03
C SER A 179 -16.28 5.00 -11.23
N ASP A 180 -15.43 5.94 -11.63
CA ASP A 180 -13.98 5.72 -11.78
C ASP A 180 -13.32 5.25 -10.47
N TYR A 181 -13.82 5.74 -9.32
CA TYR A 181 -13.32 5.32 -8.01
C TYR A 181 -13.62 3.86 -7.70
N VAL A 182 -14.82 3.39 -8.05
CA VAL A 182 -15.19 1.98 -7.87
C VAL A 182 -14.41 1.11 -8.86
N ARG A 183 -14.24 1.58 -10.11
CA ARG A 183 -13.42 0.91 -11.12
C ARG A 183 -11.98 0.72 -10.65
N THR A 184 -11.39 1.73 -9.99
CA THR A 184 -10.06 1.63 -9.37
C THR A 184 -9.98 0.46 -8.37
N ILE A 185 -10.99 0.30 -7.51
CA ILE A 185 -11.03 -0.81 -6.54
C ILE A 185 -11.12 -2.15 -7.27
N VAL A 186 -12.01 -2.24 -8.25
CA VAL A 186 -12.24 -3.47 -9.02
C VAL A 186 -10.99 -3.89 -9.77
N ASP A 187 -10.35 -2.98 -10.50
CA ASP A 187 -9.14 -3.25 -11.28
C ASP A 187 -8.02 -3.76 -10.38
N PHE A 188 -7.85 -3.18 -9.19
CA PHE A 188 -6.88 -3.63 -8.20
C PHE A 188 -7.14 -5.07 -7.71
N VAL A 189 -8.42 -5.41 -7.48
CA VAL A 189 -8.82 -6.75 -7.00
C VAL A 189 -8.72 -7.79 -8.10
N LEU A 190 -8.98 -7.42 -9.35
CA LEU A 190 -8.93 -8.32 -10.50
C LEU A 190 -7.52 -8.52 -11.04
N ALA A 191 -6.61 -7.56 -10.81
CA ALA A 191 -5.19 -7.66 -11.14
C ALA A 191 -4.52 -8.87 -10.45
N GLU A 192 -3.48 -9.41 -11.10
CA GLU A 192 -2.69 -10.50 -10.54
C GLU A 192 -2.04 -10.11 -9.21
N SER A 193 -2.06 -11.04 -8.24
CA SER A 193 -1.45 -10.87 -6.93
C SER A 193 -0.91 -12.19 -6.41
N ASP A 194 0.23 -12.11 -5.71
CA ASP A 194 0.81 -13.22 -4.96
C ASP A 194 0.16 -13.40 -3.58
N ARG A 195 -0.80 -12.53 -3.21
CA ARG A 195 -1.46 -12.49 -1.92
C ARG A 195 -2.98 -12.50 -2.05
N SER A 196 -3.64 -13.04 -1.02
CA SER A 196 -5.07 -12.80 -0.82
C SER A 196 -5.31 -11.40 -0.25
N PHE A 197 -6.54 -10.90 -0.40
CA PHE A 197 -6.97 -9.58 0.05
C PHE A 197 -7.44 -9.60 1.50
N LEU A 198 -7.26 -8.48 2.22
CA LEU A 198 -8.08 -8.22 3.40
C LEU A 198 -9.52 -8.07 2.94
N THR A 199 -10.39 -8.94 3.44
CA THR A 199 -11.82 -8.85 3.21
C THR A 199 -12.45 -7.98 4.31
N PRO A 200 -13.51 -7.23 3.99
CA PRO A 200 -14.29 -6.55 5.01
C PRO A 200 -14.74 -7.52 6.10
N SER A 201 -14.59 -7.11 7.35
CA SER A 201 -15.09 -7.82 8.53
C SER A 201 -16.61 -7.74 8.65
#